data_AF-A0A8H4WRF7-F1
#
_entry.id   AF-A0A8H4WRF7-F1
#
_cell.length_a   1.000
_cell.length_b   1.000
_cell.length_c   1.000
_cell.angle_alpha   90.00
_cell.angle_beta   90.00
_cell.angle_gamma   90.00
#
_symmetry.space_group_name_H-M   'P 1'
#
loop_
_entity.id
_entity.type
_entity.pdbx_description
1 polymer ?
#
loop_
_entity_poly.entity_id
_entity_poly.type
_entity_poly.pdbx_seq_one_letter_code
_entity_poly.pdbx_strand_id
1 'polypeptide(L)'
;MKTFMAPTPRQSIEWTAPPPFDYASYYNYYLFYATVAFCFATLQPIILPVAALYFALDCYFKRYLLLYVFVTKNESGGLFWRIVVNRMLFGAFLSNIVIALVATSKGTWTMLYCLAPLPFIILGFKWFCSRTYDEDMIYYNKGVLNDAEALGTSMGKGPKRAGDRLNSRFGHPALFKPLITPMVHARAAETLKSIYRGRLGNLDTAAEYSDIAMQSMSTSAPGKPMD
;
A
#
# COMPACT_ATOMS: atom_id res chain seq x y z
N MET A 1 -25.25 -13.45 10.94
CA MET A 1 -24.59 -14.60 11.61
C MET A 1 -23.79 -14.23 12.87
N LYS A 2 -23.54 -12.95 13.18
CA LYS A 2 -22.77 -12.53 14.38
C LYS A 2 -23.53 -12.66 15.72
N THR A 3 -24.85 -12.73 15.70
CA THR A 3 -25.68 -12.68 16.91
C THR A 3 -25.90 -14.02 17.58
N PHE A 4 -25.72 -15.14 16.87
CA PHE A 4 -26.15 -16.47 17.34
C PHE A 4 -25.03 -17.35 17.89
N MET A 5 -23.77 -16.93 17.83
CA MET A 5 -22.63 -17.69 18.34
C MET A 5 -21.79 -16.80 19.24
N ALA A 6 -21.36 -17.32 20.40
CA ALA A 6 -20.37 -16.65 21.24
C ALA A 6 -19.02 -16.68 20.51
N PRO A 7 -18.49 -15.54 20.05
CA PRO A 7 -17.24 -15.53 19.30
C PRO A 7 -16.08 -15.90 20.22
N THR A 8 -15.14 -16.69 19.69
CA THR A 8 -13.89 -16.94 20.40
C THR A 8 -13.07 -15.64 20.47
N PRO A 9 -12.21 -15.44 21.50
CA PRO A 9 -11.36 -14.25 21.61
C PRO A 9 -10.52 -13.98 20.35
N ARG A 10 -10.08 -15.05 19.67
CA ARG A 10 -9.38 -14.95 18.39
C ARG A 10 -10.26 -14.36 17.29
N GLN A 11 -11.50 -14.83 17.15
CA GLN A 11 -12.43 -14.30 16.16
C GLN A 11 -12.75 -12.82 16.41
N SER A 12 -12.86 -12.39 17.68
CA SER A 12 -13.06 -10.97 17.99
C SER A 12 -11.88 -10.08 17.59
N ILE A 13 -10.64 -10.58 17.71
CA ILE A 13 -9.44 -9.87 17.27
C ILE A 13 -9.41 -9.79 15.74
N GLU A 14 -9.65 -10.93 15.06
CA GLU A 14 -9.66 -10.99 13.60
C GLU A 14 -10.73 -10.10 12.99
N TRP A 15 -11.90 -9.96 13.63
CA TRP A 15 -12.96 -9.07 13.16
C TRP A 15 -12.70 -7.59 13.43
N THR A 16 -11.92 -7.27 14.47
CA THR A 16 -11.52 -5.90 14.79
C THR A 16 -10.27 -5.47 14.01
N ALA A 17 -9.59 -6.41 13.35
CA ALA A 17 -8.40 -6.13 12.58
C ALA A 17 -8.72 -5.14 11.44
N PRO A 18 -7.94 -4.04 11.33
CA PRO A 18 -8.16 -3.06 10.28
C PRO A 18 -7.92 -3.68 8.90
N PRO A 19 -8.78 -3.39 7.91
CA PRO A 19 -8.60 -3.90 6.56
C PRO A 19 -7.38 -3.26 5.88
N PRO A 20 -6.68 -4.00 5.01
CA PRO A 20 -5.64 -3.41 4.17
C PRO A 20 -6.26 -2.50 3.10
N PHE A 21 -5.54 -1.45 2.72
CA PHE A 21 -5.96 -0.59 1.62
C PHE A 21 -5.77 -1.28 0.26
N ASP A 22 -6.86 -1.48 -0.49
CA ASP A 22 -6.80 -2.06 -1.84
C ASP A 22 -6.47 -0.99 -2.90
N TYR A 23 -5.17 -0.74 -3.07
CA TYR A 23 -4.66 0.22 -4.05
C TYR A 23 -5.20 -0.04 -5.46
N ALA A 24 -5.26 -1.30 -5.91
CA ALA A 24 -5.59 -1.62 -7.29
C ALA A 24 -7.01 -1.18 -7.64
N SER A 25 -7.99 -1.50 -6.80
CA SER A 25 -9.39 -1.13 -7.04
C SER A 25 -9.56 0.40 -7.03
N TYR A 26 -9.07 1.08 -5.98
CA TYR A 26 -9.22 2.53 -5.86
C TYR A 26 -8.59 3.30 -7.02
N TYR A 27 -7.35 2.95 -7.41
CA TYR A 27 -6.70 3.61 -8.54
C TYR A 27 -7.44 3.43 -9.86
N ASN A 28 -7.98 2.23 -10.12
CA ASN A 28 -8.77 2.00 -11.34
C ASN A 28 -10.04 2.85 -11.36
N TYR A 29 -10.73 2.99 -10.22
CA TYR A 29 -11.90 3.89 -10.13
C TYR A 29 -11.52 5.36 -10.39
N TYR A 30 -10.46 5.87 -9.79
CA TYR A 30 -10.03 7.25 -10.01
C TYR A 30 -9.60 7.52 -11.45
N LEU A 31 -8.87 6.59 -12.06
CA LEU A 31 -8.48 6.67 -13.46
C LEU A 31 -9.72 6.66 -14.37
N PHE A 32 -10.70 5.80 -14.09
CA PHE A 32 -11.95 5.76 -14.82
C PHE A 32 -12.68 7.11 -14.74
N TYR A 33 -12.91 7.65 -13.55
CA TYR A 33 -13.59 8.95 -13.40
C TYR A 33 -12.82 10.10 -14.05
N ALA A 34 -11.49 10.12 -13.95
CA ALA A 34 -10.66 11.13 -14.60
C ALA A 34 -10.77 11.03 -16.14
N THR A 35 -10.71 9.83 -16.71
CA THR A 35 -10.88 9.64 -18.17
C THR A 35 -12.25 10.08 -18.65
N VAL A 36 -13.32 9.75 -17.93
CA VAL A 36 -14.68 10.21 -18.24
C VAL A 36 -14.76 11.74 -18.19
N ALA A 37 -14.21 12.35 -17.13
CA ALA A 37 -14.19 13.80 -17.02
C ALA A 37 -13.45 14.46 -18.20
N PHE A 38 -12.29 13.94 -18.61
CA PHE A 38 -11.55 14.47 -19.76
C PHE A 38 -12.31 14.32 -21.08
N CYS A 39 -12.94 13.18 -21.34
CA CYS A 39 -13.66 12.93 -22.60
C CYS A 39 -14.92 13.80 -22.73
N PHE A 40 -15.64 14.02 -21.64
CA PHE A 40 -16.90 14.76 -21.64
C PHE A 40 -16.75 16.24 -21.31
N ALA A 41 -15.58 16.71 -20.88
CA ALA A 41 -15.33 18.10 -20.52
C ALA A 41 -15.74 19.10 -21.61
N THR A 42 -15.47 18.77 -22.88
CA THR A 42 -15.77 19.64 -24.04
C THR A 42 -17.19 19.46 -24.56
N LEU A 43 -17.81 18.30 -24.32
CA LEU A 43 -19.19 18.03 -24.71
C LEU A 43 -20.19 18.66 -23.75
N GLN A 44 -19.93 18.54 -22.44
CA GLN A 44 -20.82 19.02 -21.38
C GLN A 44 -19.96 19.63 -20.25
N PRO A 45 -19.80 20.97 -20.22
CA PRO A 45 -18.85 21.61 -19.30
C PRO A 45 -19.24 21.48 -17.82
N ILE A 46 -20.51 21.18 -17.51
CA ILE A 46 -20.97 20.96 -16.12
C ILE A 46 -20.31 19.73 -15.47
N ILE A 47 -19.73 18.83 -16.26
CA ILE A 47 -19.04 17.65 -15.72
C ILE A 47 -17.76 18.02 -14.96
N LEU A 48 -17.11 19.13 -15.33
CA LEU A 48 -15.88 19.59 -14.68
C LEU A 48 -16.09 20.00 -13.21
N PRO A 49 -17.04 20.90 -12.86
CA PRO A 49 -17.27 21.24 -11.46
C PRO A 49 -17.78 20.05 -10.64
N VAL A 50 -18.59 19.17 -11.24
CA VAL A 50 -19.06 17.94 -10.57
C VAL A 50 -17.89 17.00 -10.27
N ALA A 51 -17.00 16.76 -11.25
CA ALA A 51 -15.82 15.94 -11.06
C ALA A 51 -14.85 16.57 -10.05
N ALA A 52 -14.65 17.89 -10.10
CA ALA A 52 -13.81 18.61 -9.13
C ALA A 52 -14.33 18.46 -7.69
N LEU A 53 -15.64 18.62 -7.49
CA LEU A 53 -16.29 18.41 -6.19
C LEU A 53 -16.13 16.96 -5.73
N TYR A 54 -16.34 16.00 -6.64
CA TYR A 54 -16.13 14.58 -6.36
C TYR A 54 -14.70 14.34 -5.85
N PHE A 55 -13.67 14.74 -6.60
CA PHE A 55 -12.27 14.53 -6.20
C PHE A 55 -11.90 15.29 -4.92
N ALA A 56 -12.48 16.46 -4.66
CA ALA A 56 -12.22 17.22 -3.44
C ALA A 56 -12.75 16.50 -2.19
N LEU A 57 -14.00 16.02 -2.23
CA LEU A 57 -14.57 15.21 -1.16
C LEU A 57 -13.78 13.91 -1.00
N ASP A 58 -13.46 13.27 -2.12
CA ASP A 58 -12.70 12.02 -2.13
C ASP A 58 -11.35 12.17 -1.44
N CYS A 59 -10.58 13.22 -1.77
CA CYS A 59 -9.31 13.55 -1.14
C CYS A 59 -9.45 13.73 0.38
N TYR A 60 -10.48 14.46 0.84
CA TYR A 60 -10.74 14.66 2.26
C TYR A 60 -11.05 13.35 2.99
N PHE A 61 -11.97 12.54 2.46
CA PHE A 61 -12.32 11.25 3.05
C PHE A 61 -11.10 10.32 3.08
N LYS A 62 -10.37 10.19 1.97
CA LYS A 62 -9.26 9.23 1.89
C LYS A 62 -8.12 9.59 2.83
N ARG A 63 -7.86 10.88 3.02
CA ARG A 63 -6.92 11.35 4.06
C ARG A 63 -7.34 10.84 5.44
N TYR A 64 -8.62 10.95 5.80
CA TYR A 64 -9.11 10.47 7.09
C TYR A 64 -9.03 8.94 7.20
N LEU A 65 -9.48 8.21 6.17
CA LEU A 65 -9.47 6.74 6.19
C LEU A 65 -8.04 6.17 6.26
N LEU A 66 -7.07 6.76 5.56
CA LEU A 66 -5.67 6.35 5.60
C LEU A 66 -5.00 6.62 6.96
N LEU A 67 -5.48 7.62 7.72
CA LEU A 67 -4.94 7.93 9.04
C LEU A 67 -5.52 7.04 10.16
N TYR A 68 -6.81 6.71 10.08
CA TYR A 68 -7.52 6.12 11.23
C TYR A 68 -8.03 4.69 11.02
N VAL A 69 -8.17 4.22 9.77
CA VAL A 69 -8.87 2.95 9.49
C VAL A 69 -7.97 1.96 8.76
N PHE A 70 -7.28 2.40 7.71
CA PHE A 70 -6.55 1.49 6.83
C PHE A 70 -5.12 1.24 7.30
N VAL A 71 -4.63 0.03 7.04
CA VAL A 71 -3.23 -0.33 7.22
C VAL A 71 -2.56 -0.55 5.85
N THR A 72 -1.40 0.08 5.66
CA THR A 72 -0.57 -0.08 4.46
C THR A 72 0.26 -1.36 4.58
N LYS A 73 -0.19 -2.42 3.90
CA LYS A 73 0.49 -3.73 3.94
C LYS A 73 1.85 -3.71 3.22
N ASN A 74 1.94 -2.96 2.13
CA ASN A 74 3.09 -2.93 1.25
C ASN A 74 3.51 -1.48 1.02
N GLU A 75 4.76 -1.14 1.29
CA GLU A 75 5.31 0.17 0.96
C GLU A 75 6.03 0.11 -0.39
N SER A 76 5.49 0.79 -1.40
CA SER A 76 6.05 0.81 -2.75
C SER A 76 6.92 2.03 -3.05
N GLY A 77 7.08 2.95 -2.09
CA GLY A 77 7.88 4.17 -2.26
C GLY A 77 7.41 5.12 -3.38
N GLY A 78 6.16 4.99 -3.86
CA GLY A 78 5.62 5.86 -4.91
C GLY A 78 5.81 5.35 -6.34
N LEU A 79 6.26 4.10 -6.54
CA LEU A 79 6.38 3.46 -7.86
C LEU A 79 5.09 3.53 -8.70
N PHE A 80 3.92 3.58 -8.06
CA PHE A 80 2.63 3.73 -8.74
C PHE A 80 2.45 5.06 -9.50
N TRP A 81 3.21 6.11 -9.14
CA TRP A 81 3.09 7.44 -9.75
C TRP A 81 3.28 7.40 -11.26
N ARG A 82 4.29 6.67 -11.75
CA ARG A 82 4.59 6.51 -13.17
C ARG A 82 3.41 5.91 -13.94
N ILE A 83 2.75 4.92 -13.35
CA ILE A 83 1.59 4.24 -13.95
C ILE A 83 0.40 5.21 -14.03
N VAL A 84 0.13 5.94 -12.95
CA VAL A 84 -1.00 6.89 -12.88
C VAL A 84 -0.81 8.01 -13.89
N VAL A 85 0.37 8.65 -13.95
CA VAL A 85 0.65 9.75 -14.89
C VAL A 85 0.56 9.27 -16.34
N ASN A 86 1.15 8.12 -16.67
CA ASN A 86 1.09 7.58 -18.04
C ASN A 86 -0.36 7.29 -18.48
N ARG A 87 -1.20 6.77 -17.58
CA ARG A 87 -2.62 6.53 -17.85
C ARG A 87 -3.44 7.83 -17.91
N MET A 88 -3.13 8.84 -17.10
CA MET A 88 -3.76 10.16 -17.22
C MET A 88 -3.41 10.83 -18.55
N LEU A 89 -2.15 10.77 -18.99
CA LEU A 89 -1.73 11.29 -20.30
C LEU A 89 -2.43 10.57 -21.44
N PHE A 90 -2.61 9.24 -21.33
CA PHE A 90 -3.43 8.49 -22.28
C PHE A 90 -4.89 8.96 -22.28
N GLY A 91 -5.49 9.20 -21.11
CA GLY A 91 -6.84 9.77 -21.01
C GLY A 91 -6.97 11.15 -21.66
N ALA A 92 -5.98 12.02 -21.48
CA ALA A 92 -5.93 13.33 -22.14
C ALA A 92 -5.76 13.20 -23.66
N PHE A 93 -4.92 12.27 -24.12
CA PHE A 93 -4.77 11.97 -25.55
C PHE A 93 -6.09 11.45 -26.15
N LEU A 94 -6.79 10.56 -25.44
CA LEU A 94 -8.08 10.03 -25.86
C LEU A 94 -9.15 11.14 -25.92
N SER A 95 -9.17 12.07 -24.97
CA SER A 95 -10.02 13.26 -25.02
C SER A 95 -9.78 14.11 -26.28
N ASN A 96 -8.53 14.28 -26.70
CA ASN A 96 -8.21 14.98 -27.95
C ASN A 96 -8.78 14.25 -29.19
N ILE A 97 -8.77 12.92 -29.21
CA ILE A 97 -9.41 12.13 -30.28
C ILE A 97 -10.93 12.34 -30.29
N VAL A 98 -11.56 12.32 -29.12
CA VAL A 98 -13.01 12.58 -28.99
C VAL A 98 -13.36 13.98 -29.52
N ILE A 99 -12.58 14.99 -29.14
CA ILE A 99 -12.74 16.38 -29.63
C ILE A 99 -12.54 16.44 -31.15
N ALA A 100 -11.55 15.73 -31.69
CA ALA A 100 -11.30 15.68 -33.13
C ALA A 100 -12.52 15.11 -33.88
N LEU A 101 -13.09 14.02 -33.39
CA LEU A 101 -14.28 13.40 -33.98
C LEU A 101 -15.47 14.36 -33.98
N VAL A 102 -15.70 15.06 -32.87
CA VAL A 102 -16.76 16.06 -32.75
C VAL A 102 -16.53 17.23 -33.70
N ALA A 103 -15.30 17.72 -33.79
CA ALA A 103 -14.91 18.81 -34.69
C ALA A 103 -15.03 18.41 -36.17
N THR A 104 -14.76 17.15 -36.54
CA THR A 104 -15.01 16.65 -37.90
C THR A 104 -16.50 16.60 -38.23
N SER A 105 -17.36 16.27 -37.25
CA SER A 105 -18.80 16.17 -37.48
C SER A 105 -19.52 17.52 -37.52
N LYS A 106 -19.11 18.48 -36.70
CA LYS A 106 -19.84 19.75 -36.49
C LYS A 106 -19.01 21.02 -36.73
N GLY A 107 -17.71 20.89 -37.00
CA GLY A 107 -16.78 22.01 -37.03
C GLY A 107 -16.33 22.43 -38.43
N THR A 108 -15.49 23.45 -38.46
CA THR A 108 -14.81 23.95 -39.66
C THR A 108 -13.40 23.36 -39.76
N TRP A 109 -12.84 23.28 -40.96
CA TRP A 109 -11.47 22.76 -41.17
C TRP A 109 -10.41 23.53 -40.35
N THR A 110 -10.62 24.81 -40.09
CA THR A 110 -9.77 25.64 -39.21
C THR A 110 -9.68 25.09 -37.79
N MET A 111 -10.78 24.54 -37.24
CA MET A 111 -10.81 23.97 -35.90
C MET A 111 -9.95 22.70 -35.80
N LEU A 112 -9.90 21.90 -36.86
CA LEU A 112 -9.05 20.70 -36.94
C LEU A 112 -7.57 21.06 -37.02
N TYR A 113 -7.21 22.10 -37.77
CA TYR A 113 -5.82 22.58 -37.82
C TYR A 113 -5.33 23.08 -36.46
N CYS A 114 -6.18 23.76 -35.69
CA CYS A 114 -5.86 24.18 -34.34
C CYS A 114 -5.72 23.02 -33.35
N LEU A 115 -6.40 21.90 -33.59
CA LEU A 115 -6.34 20.71 -32.73
C LEU A 115 -5.11 19.84 -33.02
N ALA A 116 -4.64 19.82 -34.27
CA ALA A 116 -3.49 19.03 -34.70
C ALA A 116 -2.24 19.13 -33.80
N PRO A 117 -1.79 20.29 -33.29
CA PRO A 117 -0.60 20.37 -32.44
C PRO A 117 -0.76 19.76 -31.04
N LEU A 118 -1.97 19.74 -30.46
CA LEU A 118 -2.20 19.26 -29.09
C LEU A 118 -1.72 17.81 -28.83
N PRO A 119 -2.06 16.79 -29.65
CA PRO A 119 -1.58 15.43 -29.42
C PRO A 119 -0.06 15.31 -29.49
N PHE A 120 0.62 16.11 -30.33
CA PHE A 120 2.08 16.13 -30.40
C PHE A 120 2.71 16.74 -29.14
N ILE A 121 2.10 17.79 -28.58
CA ILE A 121 2.55 18.38 -27.32
C ILE A 121 2.45 17.35 -26.18
N ILE A 122 1.35 16.60 -26.10
CA ILE A 122 1.18 15.54 -25.08
C ILE A 122 2.25 14.44 -25.25
N LEU A 123 2.52 14.03 -26.49
CA LEU A 123 3.51 13.01 -26.77
C LEU A 123 4.94 13.49 -26.46
N GLY A 124 5.25 14.74 -26.79
CA GLY A 124 6.52 15.39 -26.45
C GLY A 124 6.69 15.54 -24.94
N PHE A 125 5.64 15.93 -24.22
CA PHE A 125 5.64 16.01 -22.76
C PHE A 125 5.86 14.64 -22.11
N LYS A 126 5.21 13.58 -22.62
CA LYS A 126 5.45 12.21 -22.16
C LYS A 126 6.92 11.80 -22.33
N TRP A 127 7.51 12.12 -23.48
CA TRP A 127 8.92 11.83 -23.76
C TRP A 127 9.85 12.61 -22.82
N PHE A 128 9.57 13.90 -22.59
CA PHE A 128 10.30 14.71 -21.61
C PHE A 128 10.22 14.12 -20.21
N CYS A 129 9.02 13.75 -19.73
CA CYS A 129 8.87 13.14 -18.40
C CYS A 129 9.61 11.80 -18.29
N SER A 130 9.57 10.97 -19.33
CA SER A 130 10.28 9.69 -19.33
C SER A 130 11.79 9.88 -19.28
N ARG A 131 12.35 10.85 -20.03
CA ARG A 131 13.79 11.11 -19.99
C ARG A 131 14.28 11.72 -18.67
N THR A 132 13.49 12.61 -18.07
CA THR A 132 13.94 13.36 -16.89
C THR A 132 13.66 12.60 -15.59
N TYR A 133 12.54 11.87 -15.49
CA TYR A 133 12.07 11.33 -14.21
C TYR A 133 12.02 9.80 -14.12
N ASP A 134 11.96 9.05 -15.23
CA ASP A 134 11.84 7.59 -15.13
C ASP A 134 13.12 6.95 -14.55
N GLU A 135 14.31 7.51 -14.83
CA GLU A 135 15.58 6.97 -14.33
C GLU A 135 15.66 7.05 -12.80
N ASP A 136 15.34 8.22 -12.23
CA ASP A 136 15.34 8.45 -10.78
C ASP A 136 14.24 7.67 -10.05
N MET A 137 13.11 7.39 -10.72
CA MET A 137 12.03 6.59 -10.15
C MET A 137 12.31 5.08 -10.15
N ILE A 138 13.05 4.57 -11.13
CA ILE A 138 13.33 3.13 -11.27
C ILE A 138 14.52 2.73 -10.39
N TYR A 139 15.56 3.57 -10.36
CA TYR A 139 16.80 3.25 -9.66
C TYR A 139 16.89 4.02 -8.36
N TYR A 140 17.06 3.27 -7.26
CA TYR A 140 17.39 3.87 -5.98
C TYR A 140 18.77 4.53 -6.05
N ASN A 141 18.84 5.85 -5.84
CA ASN A 141 20.08 6.62 -5.89
C ASN A 141 21.03 6.19 -4.76
N LYS A 142 22.23 5.72 -5.10
CA LYS A 142 23.29 5.33 -4.16
C LYS A 142 24.29 6.47 -3.85
N GLY A 143 23.99 7.71 -4.25
CA GLY A 143 24.74 8.90 -3.83
C GLY A 143 24.71 9.06 -2.31
N VAL A 144 25.57 9.95 -1.77
CA VAL A 144 25.82 10.15 -0.32
C VAL A 144 24.54 9.97 0.50
N LEU A 145 24.41 8.77 1.08
CA LEU A 145 23.26 8.37 1.88
C LEU A 145 23.36 9.07 3.23
N ASN A 146 22.83 10.30 3.30
CA ASN A 146 22.79 11.06 4.54
C ASN A 146 21.58 10.71 5.42
N ASP A 147 20.73 9.79 4.95
CA ASP A 147 19.58 9.32 5.70
C ASP A 147 20.01 8.40 6.85
N ALA A 148 19.55 8.72 8.06
CA ALA A 148 19.85 7.97 9.29
C ALA A 148 19.40 6.49 9.22
N GLU A 149 18.43 6.17 8.35
CA GLU A 149 17.98 4.81 8.09
C GLU A 149 18.96 4.02 7.21
N ALA A 150 19.58 4.69 6.22
CA ALA A 150 20.60 4.11 5.34
C ALA A 150 21.96 3.95 6.06
N LEU A 151 22.26 4.83 7.01
CA LEU A 151 23.43 4.75 7.89
C LEU A 151 23.30 3.67 8.97
N GLY A 152 22.12 3.03 9.12
CA GLY A 152 21.88 1.98 10.11
C GLY A 152 22.03 2.44 11.56
N THR A 153 22.06 3.75 11.81
CA THR A 153 22.29 4.35 13.13
C THR A 153 21.02 4.41 13.98
N SER A 154 19.86 4.07 13.44
CA SER A 154 18.57 4.15 14.16
C SER A 154 18.36 3.08 15.24
N MET A 155 19.26 2.11 15.41
CA MET A 155 19.33 1.27 16.62
C MET A 155 20.72 0.64 16.71
N GLY A 156 21.49 0.95 17.74
CA GLY A 156 22.92 0.58 17.93
C GLY A 156 23.26 -0.93 17.94
N LYS A 157 22.95 -1.65 16.86
CA LYS A 157 23.21 -3.07 16.65
C LYS A 157 24.03 -3.18 15.37
N GLY A 158 25.33 -3.37 15.53
CA GLY A 158 26.30 -3.43 14.43
C GLY A 158 26.01 -4.50 13.36
N PRO A 159 26.78 -4.48 12.25
CA PRO A 159 26.50 -5.21 11.00
C PRO A 159 26.40 -6.74 11.17
N LYS A 160 27.05 -7.31 12.20
CA LYS A 160 27.00 -8.76 12.50
C LYS A 160 25.59 -9.26 12.84
N ARG A 161 24.69 -8.42 13.35
CA ARG A 161 23.29 -8.79 13.64
C ARG A 161 22.34 -8.61 12.45
N ALA A 162 22.78 -7.94 11.38
CA ALA A 162 21.94 -7.70 10.20
C ALA A 162 21.77 -8.96 9.34
N GLY A 163 22.85 -9.74 9.18
CA GLY A 163 22.83 -11.01 8.43
C GLY A 163 21.88 -12.05 9.04
N ASP A 164 21.91 -12.22 10.37
CA ASP A 164 21.01 -13.15 11.07
C ASP A 164 19.53 -12.73 10.95
N ARG A 165 19.25 -11.42 10.91
CA ARG A 165 17.90 -10.87 10.73
C ARG A 165 17.36 -11.05 9.31
N LEU A 166 18.22 -11.03 8.29
CA LEU A 166 17.85 -11.25 6.89
C LEU A 166 17.26 -12.66 6.72
N ASN A 167 17.92 -13.68 7.27
CA ASN A 167 17.46 -15.06 7.16
C ASN A 167 16.07 -15.25 7.80
N SER A 168 15.83 -14.66 8.97
CA SER A 168 14.51 -14.71 9.63
C SER A 168 13.42 -13.91 8.91
N ARG A 169 13.78 -12.83 8.19
CA ARG A 169 12.83 -11.94 7.50
C ARG A 169 12.35 -12.49 6.17
N PHE A 170 13.25 -13.12 5.42
CA PHE A 170 12.94 -13.66 4.09
C PHE A 170 12.68 -15.18 4.10
N GLY A 171 12.90 -15.85 5.22
CA GLY A 171 12.57 -17.26 5.39
C GLY A 171 11.08 -17.53 5.48
N HIS A 172 10.68 -18.79 5.25
CA HIS A 172 9.26 -19.15 5.32
C HIS A 172 8.71 -18.95 6.73
N PRO A 173 7.56 -18.26 6.90
CA PRO A 173 7.06 -17.89 8.23
C PRO A 173 6.77 -19.10 9.12
N ALA A 174 6.50 -20.29 8.56
CA ALA A 174 6.32 -21.51 9.37
C ALA A 174 7.57 -21.94 10.16
N LEU A 175 8.78 -21.50 9.77
CA LEU A 175 10.03 -21.87 10.43
C LEU A 175 10.36 -20.93 11.61
N PHE A 176 9.94 -19.67 11.54
CA PHE A 176 10.37 -18.62 12.48
C PHE A 176 9.21 -18.01 13.28
N LYS A 177 7.97 -18.10 12.81
CA LYS A 177 6.80 -17.58 13.52
C LYS A 177 6.54 -18.47 14.75
N PRO A 178 6.36 -17.89 15.95
CA PRO A 178 6.00 -18.68 17.12
C PRO A 178 4.69 -19.42 16.87
N LEU A 179 4.61 -20.67 17.35
CA LEU A 179 3.40 -21.47 17.25
C LEU A 179 2.23 -20.75 17.91
N ILE A 180 1.04 -20.94 17.33
CA ILE A 180 -0.20 -20.39 17.88
C ILE A 180 -0.43 -20.93 19.30
N THR A 181 -0.61 -20.03 20.26
CA THR A 181 -1.02 -20.40 21.62
C THR A 181 -2.55 -20.32 21.73
N PRO A 182 -3.17 -21.17 22.58
CA PRO A 182 -4.61 -21.08 22.82
C PRO A 182 -4.95 -19.72 23.46
N MET A 183 -5.78 -18.93 22.78
CA MET A 183 -6.32 -17.67 23.31
C MET A 183 -7.65 -17.95 24.02
N VAL A 184 -7.69 -17.67 25.32
CA VAL A 184 -8.87 -17.83 26.16
C VAL A 184 -9.38 -16.48 26.66
N HIS A 185 -10.67 -16.42 27.00
CA HIS A 185 -11.24 -15.22 27.60
C HIS A 185 -10.60 -14.97 28.98
N ALA A 186 -10.50 -13.70 29.42
CA ALA A 186 -9.82 -13.34 30.68
C ALA A 186 -10.34 -14.14 31.89
N ARG A 187 -11.64 -14.46 31.91
CA ARG A 187 -12.29 -15.28 32.95
C ARG A 187 -11.81 -16.74 33.02
N ALA A 188 -11.28 -17.28 31.93
CA ALA A 188 -10.78 -18.66 31.83
C ALA A 188 -9.23 -18.71 31.75
N ALA A 189 -8.55 -17.59 32.02
CA ALA A 189 -7.10 -17.53 31.97
C ALA A 189 -6.43 -18.39 33.07
N GLU A 190 -7.04 -18.47 34.25
CA GLU A 190 -6.53 -19.26 35.38
C GLU A 190 -6.66 -20.76 35.13
N THR A 191 -7.79 -21.20 34.56
CA THR A 191 -8.03 -22.62 34.24
C THR A 191 -7.16 -23.11 33.09
N LEU A 192 -6.74 -22.22 32.17
CA LEU A 192 -5.78 -22.60 31.13
C LEU A 192 -4.44 -23.06 31.72
N LYS A 193 -3.98 -22.46 32.84
CA LYS A 193 -2.72 -22.83 33.49
C LYS A 193 -2.76 -24.24 34.08
N SER A 194 -3.92 -24.68 34.58
CA SER A 194 -4.06 -26.02 35.16
C SER A 194 -4.20 -27.12 34.10
N ILE A 195 -4.75 -26.79 32.93
CA ILE A 195 -5.03 -27.75 31.85
C ILE A 195 -3.90 -27.82 30.82
N TYR A 196 -3.32 -26.67 30.44
CA TYR A 196 -2.30 -26.58 29.41
C TYR A 196 -0.90 -26.47 30.03
N ARG A 197 -0.13 -27.55 29.91
CA ARG A 197 1.27 -27.64 30.39
C ARG A 197 2.32 -27.26 29.33
N GLY A 198 1.88 -26.78 28.16
CA GLY A 198 2.77 -26.39 27.07
C GLY A 198 3.47 -25.05 27.31
N ARG A 199 4.23 -24.58 26.32
CA ARG A 199 4.93 -23.28 26.36
C ARG A 199 3.92 -22.13 26.28
N LEU A 200 3.28 -21.78 27.40
CA LEU A 200 2.68 -20.47 27.59
C LEU A 200 3.84 -19.47 27.64
N GLY A 201 4.06 -18.71 26.57
CA GLY A 201 4.91 -17.52 26.68
C GLY A 201 4.40 -16.65 27.83
N ASN A 202 5.31 -15.98 28.56
CA ASN A 202 4.93 -15.06 29.62
C ASN A 202 3.77 -14.19 29.12
N LEU A 203 2.62 -14.31 29.77
CA LEU A 203 1.38 -13.61 29.40
C LEU A 203 1.52 -12.08 29.55
N ASP A 204 2.61 -11.64 30.20
CA ASP A 204 2.98 -10.25 30.45
C ASP A 204 3.98 -9.77 29.41
N THR A 205 3.50 -9.38 28.24
CA THR A 205 3.95 -8.18 27.53
C THR A 205 3.14 -8.04 26.26
N ALA A 206 2.68 -6.82 26.01
CA ALA A 206 2.16 -6.41 24.72
C ALA A 206 3.07 -6.99 23.63
N ALA A 207 2.49 -7.85 22.79
CA ALA A 207 3.11 -8.27 21.55
C ALA A 207 3.17 -7.05 20.62
N GLU A 208 4.03 -6.09 20.95
CA GLU A 208 4.75 -5.34 19.94
C GLU A 208 5.28 -6.37 18.95
N TYR A 209 5.09 -6.08 17.66
CA TYR A 209 5.73 -6.73 16.54
C TYR A 209 7.25 -6.67 16.71
N SER A 210 7.79 -7.45 17.64
CA SER A 210 9.20 -7.56 17.87
C SER A 210 9.68 -8.69 16.98
N ASP A 211 10.35 -8.29 15.90
CA ASP A 211 11.21 -9.08 15.02
C ASP A 211 12.38 -9.70 15.82
N ILE A 212 12.10 -10.37 16.93
CA ILE A 212 13.11 -11.11 17.69
C ILE A 212 13.24 -12.44 16.95
N ALA A 213 14.21 -12.49 16.03
CA ALA A 213 14.74 -13.73 15.50
C ALA A 213 14.98 -14.67 16.69
N MET A 214 14.37 -15.86 16.66
CA MET A 214 14.67 -16.90 17.64
C MET A 214 16.18 -17.13 17.60
N GLN A 215 16.85 -16.92 18.73
CA GLN A 215 18.24 -17.31 18.87
C GLN A 215 18.34 -18.79 18.55
N SER A 216 19.25 -19.18 17.65
CA SER A 216 19.53 -20.60 17.41
C SER A 216 19.85 -21.23 18.76
N MET A 217 19.15 -22.30 19.14
CA MET A 217 19.43 -22.99 20.39
C MET A 217 20.92 -23.31 20.44
N SER A 218 21.61 -22.79 21.47
CA SER A 218 22.99 -23.12 21.71
C SER A 218 23.10 -24.63 21.89
N THR A 219 23.97 -25.28 21.13
CA THR A 219 24.30 -26.70 21.30
C THR A 219 24.83 -27.03 22.70
N SER A 220 25.30 -26.01 23.44
CA SER A 220 25.82 -26.16 24.80
C SER A 220 24.78 -25.95 25.91
N ALA A 221 23.57 -25.52 25.58
CA ALA A 221 22.51 -25.27 26.56
C ALA A 221 21.16 -25.77 26.03
N PRO A 222 20.91 -27.09 26.06
CA PRO A 222 19.56 -27.61 25.83
C PRO A 222 18.62 -26.97 26.87
N GLY A 223 17.47 -26.48 26.42
CA GLY A 223 16.49 -25.80 27.27
C GLY A 223 16.06 -26.66 28.46
N LYS A 224 15.45 -26.01 29.47
CA LYS A 224 15.05 -26.60 30.75
C LYS A 224 14.52 -28.04 30.60
N PRO A 225 15.06 -29.01 31.35
CA PRO A 225 14.55 -30.37 31.35
C PRO A 225 13.09 -30.37 31.82
N MET A 226 12.28 -31.20 31.16
CA MET A 226 10.91 -31.48 31.55
C MET A 226 10.94 -32.42 32.76
N ASP A 227 10.69 -31.87 33.94
CA ASP A 227 10.17 -32.61 35.11
C ASP A 227 8.67 -32.32 35.26
#